data_AF-D9MQY6-F1
#
_entry.id   AF-D9MQY6-F1
#
_cell.length_a   1.000
_cell.length_b   1.000
_cell.length_c   1.000
_cell.angle_alpha   90.00
_cell.angle_beta   90.00
_cell.angle_gamma   90.00
#
_symmetry.space_group_name_H-M   'P 1'
#
loop_
_entity.id
_entity.type
_entity.pdbx_description
1 polymer ?
#
loop_
_entity_poly.entity_id
_entity_poly.type
_entity_poly.pdbx_seq_one_letter_code
_entity_poly.pdbx_strand_id
1 'polypeptide(L)'
;KDLINNHLTFTLYNHAAIWPKDDTKWPKGMRVNGHLLLNSAKMSKSDGNFLTLTDAVEKFSADGMRLCLADAGDSIEDANFVVSTADAGILRLFTFIEWVKEMLETKSTLRKGAAKTFNDQVFLSELNLKTQQT
;
A
#
# COMPACT_ATOMS: atom_id res chain seq x y z
N LYS A 1 16.24 2.61 -6.14
CA LYS A 1 17.27 1.64 -6.65
C LYS A 1 18.62 2.32 -6.92
N ASP A 2 18.59 3.50 -7.53
CA ASP A 2 19.64 4.51 -7.61
C ASP A 2 20.59 4.66 -6.40
N LEU A 3 20.10 4.56 -5.15
CA LEU A 3 20.95 4.77 -3.96
C LEU A 3 21.84 3.57 -3.57
N ILE A 4 21.67 2.40 -4.21
CA ILE A 4 22.42 1.17 -3.89
C ILE A 4 23.93 1.40 -4.06
N ASN A 5 24.33 1.90 -5.23
CA ASN A 5 25.75 2.07 -5.61
C ASN A 5 26.44 3.28 -4.94
N ASN A 6 25.76 3.97 -4.03
CA ASN A 6 26.30 5.14 -3.33
C ASN A 6 25.88 5.13 -1.85
N HIS A 7 24.86 5.88 -1.47
CA HIS A 7 24.45 6.14 -0.10
C HIS A 7 24.24 4.87 0.72
N LEU A 8 23.58 3.85 0.17
CA LEU A 8 23.35 2.59 0.91
C LEU A 8 24.66 1.82 1.14
N THR A 9 25.53 1.78 0.13
CA THR A 9 26.87 1.22 0.27
C THR A 9 27.69 1.99 1.30
N PHE A 10 27.67 3.33 1.25
CA PHE A 10 28.36 4.18 2.22
C PHE A 10 27.80 4.02 3.63
N THR A 11 26.50 3.76 3.77
CA THR A 11 25.87 3.48 5.06
C THR A 11 26.52 2.28 5.72
N LEU A 12 26.78 1.19 4.96
CA LEU A 12 27.46 0.01 5.48
C LEU A 12 28.90 0.33 5.92
N TYR A 13 29.68 1.02 5.08
CA TYR A 13 31.04 1.42 5.41
C TYR A 13 31.11 2.27 6.68
N ASN A 14 30.25 3.28 6.80
CA ASN A 14 30.24 4.18 7.95
C ASN A 14 29.85 3.45 9.25
N HIS A 15 28.84 2.57 9.22
CA HIS A 15 28.45 1.81 10.42
C HIS A 15 29.56 0.86 10.87
N ALA A 16 30.21 0.16 9.93
CA ALA A 16 31.35 -0.71 10.25
C ALA A 16 32.54 0.07 10.82
N ALA A 17 32.78 1.29 10.35
CA ALA A 17 33.86 2.14 10.85
C ALA A 17 33.58 2.72 12.25
N ILE A 18 32.33 3.11 12.53
CA ILE A 18 31.94 3.71 13.82
C ILE A 18 31.78 2.63 14.90
N TRP A 19 31.21 1.47 14.56
CA TRP A 19 30.98 0.35 15.50
C TRP A 19 31.71 -0.92 15.06
N PRO A 20 33.05 -0.91 15.01
CA PRO A 20 33.82 -2.03 14.47
C PRO A 20 33.76 -3.31 15.31
N LYS A 21 33.33 -3.20 16.58
CA LYS A 21 33.25 -4.33 17.53
C LYS A 21 31.83 -4.59 18.04
N ASP A 22 30.83 -3.88 17.51
CA ASP A 22 29.45 -3.97 17.96
C ASP A 22 28.53 -4.08 16.74
N ASP A 23 28.42 -5.29 16.21
CA ASP A 23 27.59 -5.63 15.05
C ASP A 23 26.08 -5.51 15.35
N THR A 24 25.68 -5.39 16.62
CA THR A 24 24.29 -5.14 17.01
C THR A 24 23.81 -3.77 16.53
N LYS A 25 24.75 -2.84 16.30
CA LYS A 25 24.48 -1.49 15.80
C LYS A 25 24.49 -1.36 14.28
N TRP A 26 24.78 -2.43 13.56
CA TRP A 26 24.81 -2.41 12.10
C TRP A 26 23.40 -2.53 11.52
N PRO A 27 23.13 -1.95 10.32
CA PRO A 27 21.86 -2.12 9.64
C PRO A 27 21.52 -3.59 9.42
N LYS A 28 20.30 -4.00 9.77
CA LYS A 28 19.85 -5.40 9.65
C LYS A 28 19.16 -5.73 8.34
N GLY A 29 18.75 -4.72 7.59
CA GLY A 29 18.13 -4.87 6.28
C GLY A 29 17.88 -3.52 5.62
N MET A 30 17.81 -3.53 4.30
CA MET A 30 17.46 -2.37 3.48
C MET A 30 16.49 -2.84 2.40
N ARG A 31 15.32 -2.22 2.31
CA ARG A 31 14.38 -2.46 1.22
C ARG A 31 14.52 -1.33 0.21
N VAL A 32 14.58 -1.69 -1.07
CA VAL A 32 14.71 -0.75 -2.16
C VAL A 32 13.65 -1.05 -3.20
N ASN A 33 12.99 -0.02 -3.70
CA ASN A 33 12.03 -0.09 -4.79
C ASN A 33 12.56 0.61 -6.05
N GLY A 34 11.86 0.40 -7.16
CA GLY A 34 12.08 1.14 -8.41
C GLY A 34 11.57 2.58 -8.35
N HIS A 35 11.78 3.32 -9.44
CA HIS A 35 11.23 4.66 -9.57
C HIS A 35 9.72 4.59 -9.80
N LEU A 36 9.01 5.63 -9.40
CA LEU A 36 7.58 5.71 -9.61
C LEU A 36 7.29 6.26 -11.02
N LEU A 37 6.48 5.53 -11.78
CA LEU A 37 5.83 5.96 -13.01
C LEU A 37 4.45 6.53 -12.66
N LEU A 38 3.95 7.42 -13.50
CA LEU A 38 2.59 7.94 -13.44
C LEU A 38 1.89 7.60 -14.76
N ASN A 39 0.81 6.82 -14.68
CA ASN A 39 0.07 6.29 -15.82
C ASN A 39 1.00 5.63 -16.86
N SER A 40 1.90 4.77 -16.38
CA SER A 40 2.89 4.02 -17.17
C SER A 40 3.93 4.90 -17.90
N ALA A 41 4.00 6.19 -17.59
CA ALA A 41 4.98 7.12 -18.15
C ALA A 41 5.88 7.69 -17.05
N LYS A 42 7.10 8.06 -17.43
CA LYS A 42 8.04 8.70 -16.51
C LYS A 42 7.45 10.00 -15.99
N MET A 43 7.57 10.24 -14.68
CA MET A 43 7.16 11.51 -14.10
C MET A 43 8.11 12.63 -14.55
N SER A 44 7.56 13.66 -15.18
CA SER A 44 8.31 14.75 -15.79
C SER A 44 7.50 16.05 -15.76
N LYS A 45 8.09 17.11 -15.19
CA LYS A 45 7.45 18.44 -15.14
C LYS A 45 7.31 19.06 -16.52
N SER A 46 8.26 18.85 -17.43
CA SER A 46 8.23 19.41 -18.79
C SER A 46 7.10 18.82 -19.63
N ASP A 47 6.75 17.56 -19.37
CA ASP A 47 5.79 16.81 -20.18
C ASP A 47 4.37 16.90 -19.59
N GLY A 48 4.20 17.65 -18.51
CA GLY A 48 2.93 17.77 -17.77
C GLY A 48 2.53 16.52 -16.98
N ASN A 49 3.26 15.41 -17.11
CA ASN A 49 3.02 14.16 -16.38
C ASN A 49 3.71 14.20 -15.00
N PHE A 50 3.20 15.05 -14.10
CA PHE A 50 3.76 15.23 -12.77
C PHE A 50 2.67 15.50 -11.74
N LEU A 51 2.80 14.90 -10.56
CA LEU A 51 1.95 15.16 -9.40
C LEU A 51 2.84 15.41 -8.20
N THR A 52 2.63 16.52 -7.50
CA THR A 52 3.22 16.69 -6.17
C THR A 52 2.45 15.86 -5.15
N LEU A 53 3.04 15.63 -3.98
CA LEU A 53 2.35 14.98 -2.86
C LEU A 53 1.06 15.75 -2.50
N THR A 54 1.14 17.08 -2.42
CA THR A 54 -0.01 17.92 -2.06
C THR A 54 -1.11 17.80 -3.11
N ASP A 55 -0.79 17.93 -4.40
CA ASP A 55 -1.79 17.81 -5.48
C ASP A 55 -2.44 16.43 -5.48
N ALA A 56 -1.65 15.37 -5.25
CA ALA A 56 -2.15 14.00 -5.20
C ALA A 56 -3.10 13.79 -4.01
N VAL A 57 -2.78 14.33 -2.83
CA VAL A 57 -3.65 14.24 -1.65
C VAL A 57 -4.93 15.06 -1.84
N GLU A 58 -4.84 16.26 -2.41
CA GLU A 58 -6.02 17.08 -2.69
C GLU A 58 -6.94 16.41 -3.73
N LYS A 59 -6.35 15.75 -4.73
CA LYS A 59 -7.10 15.09 -5.80
C LYS A 59 -7.73 13.76 -5.36
N PHE A 60 -7.02 12.96 -4.56
CA PHE A 60 -7.41 11.58 -4.27
C PHE A 60 -7.71 11.29 -2.81
N SER A 61 -7.62 12.29 -1.91
CA SER A 61 -7.47 12.11 -0.46
C SER A 61 -6.19 11.35 -0.08
N ALA A 62 -5.79 11.44 1.19
CA ALA A 62 -4.65 10.68 1.69
C ALA A 62 -4.87 9.16 1.56
N ASP A 63 -6.07 8.66 1.84
CA ASP A 63 -6.35 7.23 1.83
C ASP A 63 -6.46 6.67 0.41
N GLY A 64 -7.11 7.39 -0.51
CA GLY A 64 -7.18 7.00 -1.92
C GLY A 64 -5.80 6.97 -2.58
N MET A 65 -4.96 7.97 -2.30
CA MET A 65 -3.56 7.98 -2.76
C MET A 65 -2.76 6.80 -2.18
N ARG A 66 -2.86 6.54 -0.88
CA ARG A 66 -2.12 5.44 -0.21
C ARG A 66 -2.56 4.07 -0.70
N LEU A 67 -3.85 3.88 -0.96
CA LEU A 67 -4.38 2.63 -1.51
C LEU A 67 -3.80 2.36 -2.91
N CYS A 68 -3.75 3.38 -3.77
CA CYS A 68 -3.12 3.25 -5.09
C CYS A 68 -1.61 3.02 -4.99
N LEU A 69 -0.91 3.69 -4.07
CA LEU A 69 0.52 3.47 -3.85
C LEU A 69 0.83 2.06 -3.33
N ALA A 70 -0.07 1.45 -2.56
CA ALA A 70 0.07 0.06 -2.13
C ALA A 70 -0.04 -0.93 -3.32
N ASP A 71 -0.86 -0.60 -4.32
CA ASP A 71 -1.04 -1.37 -5.55
C ASP A 71 0.04 -1.08 -6.62
N ALA A 72 0.80 0.00 -6.47
CA ALA A 72 1.71 0.50 -7.50
C ALA A 72 2.88 -0.47 -7.82
N GLY A 73 3.26 -1.33 -6.88
CA GLY A 73 4.31 -2.33 -7.07
C GLY A 73 5.20 -2.49 -5.84
N ASP A 74 5.59 -3.73 -5.56
CA ASP A 74 6.36 -4.13 -4.38
C ASP A 74 7.78 -4.61 -4.69
N SER A 75 8.10 -4.80 -5.98
CA SER A 75 9.38 -5.27 -6.50
C SER A 75 10.45 -4.16 -6.63
N ILE A 76 11.62 -4.52 -7.14
CA ILE A 76 12.70 -3.56 -7.47
C ILE A 76 12.49 -2.87 -8.81
N GLU A 77 11.59 -3.39 -9.64
CA GLU A 77 11.18 -2.76 -10.89
C GLU A 77 10.41 -1.47 -10.61
N ASP A 78 10.29 -0.63 -11.64
CA ASP A 78 9.61 0.65 -11.52
C ASP A 78 8.13 0.43 -11.18
N ALA A 79 7.69 1.05 -10.08
CA ALA A 79 6.31 1.01 -9.62
C ALA A 79 5.46 1.97 -10.48
N ASN A 80 4.17 1.74 -10.57
CA ASN A 80 3.28 2.54 -11.41
C ASN A 80 2.06 3.05 -10.65
N PHE A 81 1.97 4.37 -10.49
CA PHE A 81 0.76 5.02 -9.98
C PHE A 81 -0.22 5.23 -11.14
N VAL A 82 -1.36 4.56 -11.09
CA VAL A 82 -2.42 4.67 -12.11
C VAL A 82 -3.59 5.48 -11.54
N VAL A 83 -3.87 6.63 -12.16
CA VAL A 83 -4.90 7.57 -11.66
C VAL A 83 -6.28 6.93 -11.61
N SER A 84 -6.65 6.14 -12.62
CA SER A 84 -7.95 5.45 -12.63
C SER A 84 -8.08 4.41 -11.52
N THR A 85 -6.98 3.79 -11.08
CA THR A 85 -6.96 2.90 -9.92
C THR A 85 -7.19 3.67 -8.63
N ALA A 86 -6.62 4.87 -8.49
CA ALA A 86 -6.87 5.74 -7.34
C ALA A 86 -8.35 6.18 -7.28
N ASP A 87 -8.93 6.60 -8.40
CA ASP A 87 -10.34 6.99 -8.49
C ASP A 87 -11.27 5.81 -8.11
N ALA A 88 -11.00 4.62 -8.67
CA ALA A 88 -11.75 3.41 -8.33
C ALA A 88 -11.59 3.01 -6.85
N GLY A 89 -10.39 3.22 -6.28
CA GLY A 89 -10.08 2.98 -4.88
C GLY A 89 -10.91 3.87 -3.93
N ILE A 90 -11.01 5.17 -4.24
CA ILE A 90 -11.83 6.12 -3.47
C ILE A 90 -13.29 5.70 -3.48
N LEU A 91 -13.82 5.34 -4.66
CA LEU A 91 -15.20 4.90 -4.77
C LEU A 91 -15.46 3.64 -3.93
N ARG A 92 -14.54 2.67 -3.94
CA ARG A 92 -14.63 1.44 -3.11
C ARG A 92 -14.57 1.74 -1.62
N LEU A 93 -13.71 2.67 -1.20
CA LEU A 93 -13.62 3.09 0.21
C LEU A 93 -14.92 3.75 0.66
N PHE A 94 -15.48 4.63 -0.17
CA PHE A 94 -16.75 5.28 0.09
C PHE A 94 -17.88 4.25 0.23
N THR A 95 -18.03 3.34 -0.75
CA THR A 95 -19.08 2.32 -0.69
C THR A 95 -18.89 1.35 0.48
N PHE A 96 -17.64 1.06 0.86
CA PHE A 96 -17.36 0.25 2.05
C PHE A 96 -17.82 0.95 3.33
N ILE A 97 -17.54 2.25 3.49
CA ILE A 97 -17.97 3.02 4.66
C ILE A 97 -19.50 3.08 4.74
N GLU A 98 -20.17 3.35 3.61
CA GLU A 98 -21.64 3.39 3.57
C GLU A 98 -22.23 2.01 3.91
N TRP A 99 -21.66 0.94 3.37
CA TRP A 99 -22.07 -0.42 3.71
C TRP A 99 -21.89 -0.73 5.20
N VAL A 100 -20.77 -0.34 5.81
CA VAL A 100 -20.54 -0.53 7.26
C VAL A 100 -21.60 0.22 8.07
N LYS A 101 -21.94 1.47 7.71
CA LYS A 101 -23.00 2.22 8.38
C LYS A 101 -24.36 1.52 8.25
N GLU A 102 -24.73 1.10 7.04
CA GLU A 102 -25.97 0.36 6.78
C GLU A 102 -26.05 -0.93 7.60
N MET A 103 -24.96 -1.70 7.68
CA MET A 103 -24.91 -2.94 8.47
C MET A 103 -25.06 -2.68 9.98
N LEU A 104 -24.57 -1.54 10.48
CA LEU A 104 -24.76 -1.16 11.88
C LEU A 104 -26.21 -0.78 12.18
N GLU A 105 -26.86 -0.03 11.29
CA GLU A 105 -28.27 0.37 11.42
C GLU A 105 -29.22 -0.84 11.30
N THR A 106 -28.93 -1.74 10.37
CA THR A 106 -29.74 -2.94 10.09
C THR A 106 -29.36 -4.13 10.96
N LYS A 107 -28.46 -3.98 11.95
CA LYS A 107 -27.98 -5.07 12.81
C LYS A 107 -29.10 -5.91 13.43
N SER A 108 -30.24 -5.30 13.74
CA SER A 108 -31.40 -5.98 14.33
C SER A 108 -32.15 -6.91 13.36
N THR A 109 -32.06 -6.65 12.05
CA THR A 109 -32.71 -7.42 10.97
C THR A 109 -31.87 -8.61 10.52
N LEU A 110 -30.58 -8.62 10.86
CA LEU A 110 -29.67 -9.73 10.53
C LEU A 110 -30.14 -11.04 11.17
N ARG A 111 -29.87 -12.15 10.47
CA ARG A 111 -30.22 -13.49 10.93
C ARG A 111 -29.60 -13.78 12.30
N LYS A 112 -30.44 -14.18 13.25
CA LYS A 112 -30.05 -14.54 14.62
C LYS A 112 -29.75 -16.04 14.75
N GLY A 113 -29.00 -16.42 15.78
CA GLY A 113 -28.64 -17.81 16.06
C GLY A 113 -27.31 -18.23 15.43
N ALA A 114 -27.04 -19.54 15.39
CA ALA A 114 -25.75 -20.05 14.92
C ALA A 114 -25.58 -19.93 13.39
N ALA A 115 -24.40 -19.50 12.94
CA ALA A 115 -24.03 -19.43 11.54
C ALA A 115 -23.60 -20.83 11.04
N LYS A 116 -24.58 -21.66 10.65
CA LYS A 116 -24.37 -23.07 10.27
C LYS A 116 -24.69 -23.38 8.80
N THR A 117 -25.10 -22.39 8.01
CA THR A 117 -25.38 -22.64 6.60
C THR A 117 -24.08 -22.95 5.84
N PHE A 118 -24.18 -23.62 4.70
CA PHE A 118 -23.04 -23.87 3.84
C PHE A 118 -22.29 -22.57 3.50
N ASN A 119 -23.03 -21.51 3.16
CA ASN A 119 -22.44 -20.21 2.80
C ASN A 119 -21.74 -19.53 3.98
N ASP A 120 -22.25 -19.68 5.21
CA ASP A 120 -21.57 -19.16 6.41
C ASP A 120 -20.19 -19.82 6.57
N GLN A 121 -20.13 -21.14 6.39
CA GLN A 121 -18.89 -21.91 6.54
C GLN A 121 -17.87 -21.55 5.45
N VAL A 122 -18.31 -21.40 4.20
CA VAL A 122 -17.46 -20.97 3.08
C VAL A 122 -16.89 -19.59 3.35
N PHE A 123 -17.74 -18.61 3.69
CA PHE A 123 -17.31 -17.24 3.93
C PHE A 123 -16.33 -17.13 5.11
N LEU A 124 -16.60 -17.82 6.22
CA LEU A 124 -15.69 -17.86 7.37
C LEU A 124 -14.35 -18.51 7.02
N SER A 125 -14.35 -19.56 6.21
CA SER A 125 -13.12 -20.23 5.78
C SER A 125 -12.27 -19.32 4.90
N GLU A 126 -12.90 -18.61 3.96
CA GLU A 126 -12.21 -17.62 3.12
C GLU A 126 -11.67 -16.45 3.93
N LEU A 127 -12.45 -15.92 4.87
CA LEU A 127 -12.03 -14.82 5.74
C LEU A 127 -10.79 -15.24 6.56
N ASN A 128 -10.85 -16.41 7.20
CA ASN A 128 -9.72 -16.94 7.98
C ASN A 128 -8.47 -17.15 7.11
N LEU A 129 -8.63 -17.68 5.90
CA LEU A 129 -7.52 -17.86 4.96
C LEU A 129 -6.89 -16.52 4.59
N LYS A 130 -7.69 -15.49 4.30
CA LYS A 130 -7.18 -14.16 3.91
C LYS A 130 -6.48 -13.43 5.04
N THR A 131 -6.95 -13.59 6.28
CA THR A 131 -6.25 -13.04 7.45
C THR A 131 -4.86 -13.66 7.65
N GLN A 132 -4.64 -14.92 7.26
CA GLN A 132 -3.33 -15.57 7.34
C GLN A 132 -2.37 -15.20 6.20
N GLN A 133 -2.90 -14.66 5.10
CA GLN A 133 -2.11 -14.23 3.93
C GLN A 133 -1.59 -12.80 4.06
N THR A 134 -2.04 -12.06 5.07
CA THR A 134 -1.65 -10.67 5.36
C THR A 134 -0.61 -10.65 6.47
#